data_AF-A0AAD2FRD2-F1
#
_entry.id   AF-A0AAD2FRD2-F1
#
_cell.length_a   1.000
_cell.length_b   1.000
_cell.length_c   1.000
_cell.angle_alpha   90.00
_cell.angle_beta   90.00
_cell.angle_gamma   90.00
#
_symmetry.space_group_name_H-M   'P 1'
#
loop_
_entity.id
_entity.type
_entity.pdbx_description
1 polymer ?
#
loop_
_entity_poly.entity_id
_entity_poly.type
_entity_poly.pdbx_seq_one_letter_code
_entity_poly.pdbx_strand_id
1 'polypeptide(L)'
;MLLRKQCRPQQLSLICLKHWRRRRIYLLAFVLLALAAKFQRLFATPRWMRKPRRKYDHKLKFKTTKGDRRDKKSRVLYIPTSLSEYDNGRRNTLEGFDRFQETLVPVVSESVNSMLHAGFKVDVYLIAHYNVTRSHLLRQALPDSVGLQLWEDASPLGYRLEEKQERSKMGKLLAIGDITRALARQHRFVIKDKLPYYDMFVSFEDDMLIKADAIIHWMNMTDELYRLRDLAPDIKKDNNYNQEWDEFYGILSKRQLSQLIPGFIRVESLLDPSLLRRKNWLPEGLIPVSSDRPDLDPEPCCWLNASQLASPSRPMYPDSDELYIWETNVRALGIRKMPLASIFDWVVLQRGRRTLIPDKAQQQWVQIDVEIGDYWAGRNGNFEVGYGRPDTKQFVYLNNQGGWMATRQQLWEWHTDFCQGGFLPPFESPHYNLDGLDMRNVEYWSGGLNIFTLEHGCNLQRIISLDPDRFAAQLLYHTSNNKQRHLTGAKQIKFTNVNDFLGQLHTVRNNAKAEMARRLEALRKKQDERLQT
;
A
#
# COMPACT_ATOMS: atom_id res chain seq x y z
N MET A 1 98.22 -36.01 -37.51
CA MET A 1 97.56 -36.67 -36.37
C MET A 1 96.83 -35.60 -35.55
N LEU A 2 95.61 -35.18 -35.91
CA LEU A 2 94.29 -35.76 -35.55
C LEU A 2 94.05 -35.89 -34.04
N LEU A 3 93.38 -34.87 -33.45
CA LEU A 3 92.23 -35.05 -32.56
C LEU A 3 91.48 -33.72 -32.35
N ARG A 4 90.22 -33.70 -32.80
CA ARG A 4 89.20 -32.66 -32.62
C ARG A 4 88.67 -32.67 -31.18
N LYS A 5 88.43 -31.50 -30.58
CA LYS A 5 87.40 -31.33 -29.53
C LYS A 5 86.44 -30.21 -29.91
N GLN A 6 85.24 -30.63 -30.30
CA GLN A 6 84.04 -29.80 -30.44
C GLN A 6 83.51 -29.41 -29.06
N CYS A 7 83.33 -28.12 -28.80
CA CYS A 7 82.42 -27.62 -27.75
C CYS A 7 81.12 -27.14 -28.42
N ARG A 8 79.99 -27.75 -28.02
CA ARG A 8 78.64 -27.49 -28.56
C ARG A 8 78.02 -26.21 -27.95
N PRO A 9 77.35 -25.35 -28.74
CA PRO A 9 76.52 -24.26 -28.23
C PRO A 9 75.05 -24.73 -28.17
N GLN A 10 74.66 -25.51 -27.15
CA GLN A 10 73.26 -26.01 -27.08
C GLN A 10 72.58 -25.97 -25.71
N GLN A 11 73.14 -25.29 -24.69
CA GLN A 11 72.46 -25.21 -23.37
C GLN A 11 72.05 -23.80 -22.92
N LEU A 12 72.39 -22.73 -23.66
CA LEU A 12 71.98 -21.37 -23.29
C LEU A 12 70.58 -20.96 -23.80
N SER A 13 69.98 -21.71 -24.74
CA SER A 13 68.67 -21.31 -25.32
C SER A 13 67.48 -21.65 -24.41
N LEU A 14 67.49 -22.78 -23.70
CA LEU A 14 66.33 -23.20 -22.89
C LEU A 14 66.16 -22.42 -21.59
N ILE A 15 67.26 -21.99 -20.96
CA ILE A 15 67.22 -21.20 -19.72
C ILE A 15 66.76 -19.78 -20.02
N CYS A 16 67.27 -19.17 -21.09
CA CYS A 16 66.80 -17.86 -21.55
C CYS A 16 65.32 -17.89 -21.98
N LEU A 17 64.87 -18.95 -22.66
CA LEU A 17 63.46 -19.07 -23.06
C LEU A 17 62.52 -19.26 -21.85
N LYS A 18 62.94 -20.03 -20.83
CA LYS A 18 62.19 -20.18 -19.57
C LYS A 18 62.13 -18.88 -18.77
N HIS A 19 63.23 -18.12 -18.71
CA HIS A 19 63.23 -16.79 -18.08
C HIS A 19 62.37 -15.78 -18.82
N TRP A 20 62.40 -15.80 -20.15
CA TRP A 20 61.58 -14.91 -20.98
C TRP A 20 60.08 -15.22 -20.86
N ARG A 21 59.68 -16.50 -20.84
CA ARG A 21 58.29 -16.91 -20.58
C ARG A 21 57.82 -16.51 -19.18
N ARG A 22 58.65 -16.71 -18.14
CA ARG A 22 58.32 -16.26 -16.78
C ARG A 22 58.12 -14.75 -16.70
N ARG A 23 59.00 -13.95 -17.33
CA ARG A 23 58.86 -12.49 -17.37
C ARG A 23 57.57 -12.04 -18.06
N ARG A 24 57.15 -12.69 -19.16
CA ARG A 24 55.87 -12.41 -19.81
C ARG A 24 54.66 -12.72 -18.92
N ILE A 25 54.69 -13.84 -18.19
CA ILE A 25 53.62 -14.21 -17.26
C ILE A 25 53.49 -13.18 -16.14
N TYR A 26 54.61 -12.77 -15.54
CA TYR A 26 54.60 -11.73 -14.50
C TYR A 26 54.12 -10.37 -15.03
N LEU A 27 54.53 -9.99 -16.24
CA LEU A 27 54.07 -8.76 -16.88
C LEU A 27 52.55 -8.79 -17.12
N LEU A 28 52.02 -9.92 -17.61
CA LEU A 28 50.59 -10.08 -17.89
C LEU A 28 49.77 -10.08 -16.60
N ALA A 29 50.26 -10.76 -15.54
CA ALA A 29 49.63 -10.73 -14.22
C ALA A 29 49.63 -9.32 -13.62
N PHE A 30 50.73 -8.57 -13.78
CA PHE A 30 50.82 -7.18 -13.32
C PHE A 30 49.85 -6.27 -14.07
N VAL A 31 49.74 -6.42 -15.40
CA VAL A 31 48.76 -5.66 -16.21
C VAL A 31 47.33 -6.00 -15.81
N LEU A 32 47.00 -7.28 -15.58
CA LEU A 32 45.67 -7.69 -15.12
C LEU A 32 45.34 -7.15 -13.72
N LEU A 33 46.31 -7.18 -12.78
CA LEU A 33 46.14 -6.57 -11.46
C LEU A 33 45.97 -5.05 -11.54
N ALA A 34 46.73 -4.37 -12.40
CA ALA A 34 46.59 -2.93 -12.62
C ALA A 34 45.23 -2.57 -13.25
N LEU A 35 44.74 -3.37 -14.19
CA LEU A 35 43.41 -3.22 -14.78
C LEU A 35 42.30 -3.49 -13.76
N ALA A 36 42.42 -4.54 -12.94
CA ALA A 36 41.48 -4.84 -11.87
C ALA A 36 41.44 -3.72 -10.82
N ALA A 37 42.59 -3.17 -10.43
CA ALA A 37 42.67 -2.03 -9.52
C ALA A 37 42.07 -0.75 -10.13
N LYS A 38 42.25 -0.53 -11.44
CA LYS A 38 41.63 0.60 -12.16
C LYS A 38 40.11 0.42 -12.30
N PHE A 39 39.64 -0.80 -12.54
CA PHE A 39 38.22 -1.15 -12.56
C PHE A 39 37.60 -0.96 -11.16
N GLN A 40 38.25 -1.45 -10.11
CA GLN A 40 37.81 -1.20 -8.73
C GLN A 40 37.77 0.29 -8.37
N ARG A 41 38.66 1.14 -8.91
CA ARG A 41 38.59 2.60 -8.73
C ARG A 41 37.48 3.27 -9.54
N LEU A 42 37.18 2.78 -10.74
CA LEU A 42 36.07 3.28 -11.56
C LEU A 42 34.70 2.90 -10.99
N PHE A 43 34.61 1.75 -10.32
CA PHE A 43 33.40 1.28 -9.64
C PHE A 43 33.40 1.52 -8.12
N ALA A 44 34.46 2.12 -7.57
CA ALA A 44 34.43 2.65 -6.22
C ALA A 44 33.41 3.78 -6.21
N THR A 45 32.30 3.54 -5.51
CA THR A 45 31.23 4.52 -5.32
C THR A 45 31.85 5.87 -4.95
N PRO A 46 31.60 6.93 -5.73
CA PRO A 46 32.34 8.16 -5.57
C PRO A 46 32.05 8.75 -4.17
N ARG A 47 33.05 9.39 -3.56
CA ARG A 47 33.09 9.72 -2.11
C ARG A 47 31.89 10.58 -1.64
N TRP A 48 31.20 11.26 -2.55
CA TRP A 48 29.95 12.01 -2.32
C TRP A 48 28.67 11.14 -2.25
N MET A 49 28.70 9.90 -2.77
CA MET A 49 27.63 8.89 -2.55
C MET A 49 27.74 8.18 -1.20
N ARG A 50 28.89 8.30 -0.49
CA ARG A 50 28.96 7.95 0.92
C ARG A 50 28.22 9.04 1.70
N LYS A 51 26.89 8.95 1.74
CA LYS A 51 26.08 9.73 2.68
C LYS A 51 26.74 9.54 4.06
N PRO A 52 27.17 10.61 4.74
CA PRO A 52 27.58 10.49 6.13
C PRO A 52 26.42 9.78 6.84
N ARG A 53 26.71 8.70 7.57
CA ARG A 53 25.82 8.27 8.66
C ARG A 53 25.81 9.42 9.67
N ARG A 54 25.08 10.49 9.37
CA ARG A 54 24.50 11.30 10.43
C ARG A 54 23.69 10.29 11.22
N LYS A 55 24.10 10.03 12.46
CA LYS A 55 23.15 9.60 13.48
C LYS A 55 22.06 10.67 13.41
N TYR A 56 21.00 10.37 12.68
CA TYR A 56 19.81 11.20 12.69
C TYR A 56 19.32 11.09 14.12
N ASP A 57 19.58 12.13 14.89
CA ASP A 57 18.95 12.30 16.18
C ASP A 57 17.45 12.33 15.84
N HIS A 58 16.71 11.26 16.16
CA HIS A 58 15.24 11.16 16.01
C HIS A 58 14.48 12.22 16.82
N LYS A 59 15.17 13.29 17.24
CA LYS A 59 14.71 14.42 18.03
C LYS A 59 14.39 15.64 17.18
N LEU A 60 14.02 15.49 15.91
CA LEU A 60 12.91 16.33 15.42
C LEU A 60 11.61 15.85 16.08
N LYS A 61 11.59 15.91 17.42
CA LYS A 61 10.36 15.91 18.17
C LYS A 61 9.70 17.20 17.74
N PHE A 62 8.71 17.11 16.86
CA PHE A 62 7.65 18.09 16.84
C PHE A 62 7.11 18.13 18.27
N LYS A 63 7.69 18.99 19.11
CA LYS A 63 7.28 19.24 20.49
C LYS A 63 5.92 19.92 20.37
N THR A 64 4.90 19.12 20.10
CA THR A 64 3.53 19.49 20.36
C THR A 64 3.41 19.45 21.87
N THR A 65 3.55 20.63 22.49
CA THR A 65 3.21 20.81 23.90
C THR A 65 1.77 20.34 24.08
N LYS A 66 1.55 19.28 24.86
CA LYS A 66 0.21 18.70 25.11
C LYS A 66 -0.81 19.76 25.59
N GLY A 67 -0.35 20.88 26.13
CA GLY A 67 -1.19 22.00 26.57
C GLY A 67 -1.78 22.87 25.46
N ASP A 68 -1.21 22.90 24.26
CA ASP A 68 -1.63 23.82 23.18
C ASP A 68 -2.53 23.15 22.12
N ARG A 69 -2.81 21.84 22.28
CA ARG A 69 -3.63 21.06 21.34
C ARG A 69 -5.13 21.18 21.56
N ARG A 70 -5.60 21.64 22.73
CA ARG A 70 -7.04 21.60 23.05
C ARG A 70 -7.86 22.62 22.26
N ASP A 71 -7.25 23.71 21.82
CA ASP A 71 -8.00 24.79 21.14
C ASP A 71 -7.79 24.84 19.62
N LYS A 72 -6.77 24.14 19.08
CA LYS A 72 -6.48 24.16 17.65
C LYS A 72 -7.20 23.03 16.92
N LYS A 73 -8.31 23.36 16.26
CA LYS A 73 -8.98 22.49 15.28
C LYS A 73 -7.99 21.98 14.23
N SER A 74 -7.93 20.66 14.04
CA SER A 74 -7.08 20.00 13.04
C SER A 74 -7.42 20.50 11.64
N ARG A 75 -6.39 20.76 10.83
CA ARG A 75 -6.53 21.19 9.43
C ARG A 75 -6.43 20.00 8.49
N VAL A 76 -7.47 19.78 7.69
CA VAL A 76 -7.58 18.72 6.69
C VAL A 76 -7.45 19.32 5.30
N LEU A 77 -6.57 18.75 4.47
CA LEU A 77 -6.56 19.01 3.03
C LEU A 77 -7.22 17.82 2.33
N TYR A 78 -8.39 18.07 1.74
CA TYR A 78 -9.10 17.08 0.93
C TYR A 78 -8.77 17.26 -0.55
N ILE A 79 -8.26 16.21 -1.19
CA ILE A 79 -7.69 16.21 -2.54
C ILE A 79 -8.45 15.19 -3.40
N PRO A 80 -9.64 15.54 -3.92
CA PRO A 80 -10.33 14.71 -4.89
C PRO A 80 -9.61 14.73 -6.25
N THR A 81 -9.60 13.60 -6.95
CA THR A 81 -9.11 13.48 -8.33
C THR A 81 -10.19 13.10 -9.31
N SER A 82 -10.25 13.80 -10.44
CA SER A 82 -11.24 13.55 -11.49
C SER A 82 -10.60 13.39 -12.86
N LEU A 83 -10.95 12.30 -13.54
CA LEU A 83 -10.41 11.95 -14.86
C LEU A 83 -11.16 12.58 -16.03
N SER A 84 -12.44 12.91 -15.84
CA SER A 84 -13.29 13.41 -16.92
C SER A 84 -14.45 14.22 -16.37
N GLU A 85 -14.77 15.32 -17.05
CA GLU A 85 -15.95 16.13 -16.70
C GLU A 85 -17.24 15.38 -17.06
N TYR A 86 -17.22 14.71 -18.21
CA TYR A 86 -18.28 13.85 -18.73
C TYR A 86 -17.74 12.45 -18.98
N ASP A 87 -18.52 11.43 -18.69
CA ASP A 87 -18.16 10.05 -19.00
C ASP A 87 -18.10 9.84 -20.52
N ASN A 88 -17.11 9.07 -20.97
CA ASN A 88 -16.86 8.80 -22.39
C ASN A 88 -17.37 7.41 -22.85
N GLY A 89 -18.26 6.79 -22.08
CA GLY A 89 -18.80 5.45 -22.35
C GLY A 89 -17.84 4.28 -22.06
N ARG A 90 -16.57 4.54 -21.77
CA ARG A 90 -15.61 3.46 -21.43
C ARG A 90 -15.93 2.89 -20.05
N ARG A 91 -15.64 1.60 -19.85
CA ARG A 91 -15.93 0.85 -18.61
C ARG A 91 -17.44 0.78 -18.29
N ASN A 92 -18.28 0.72 -19.33
CA ASN A 92 -19.74 0.63 -19.20
C ASN A 92 -20.37 1.83 -18.46
N THR A 93 -19.72 2.99 -18.51
CA THR A 93 -20.37 4.25 -18.13
C THR A 93 -21.32 4.70 -19.24
N LEU A 94 -22.22 5.62 -18.92
CA LEU A 94 -23.10 6.22 -19.91
C LEU A 94 -22.34 7.36 -20.58
N GLU A 95 -22.15 7.28 -21.90
CA GLU A 95 -21.49 8.36 -22.64
C GLU A 95 -22.28 9.67 -22.50
N GLY A 96 -21.57 10.77 -22.21
CA GLY A 96 -22.15 12.08 -21.95
C GLY A 96 -22.73 12.25 -20.54
N PHE A 97 -22.66 11.23 -19.68
CA PHE A 97 -23.09 11.39 -18.28
C PHE A 97 -22.24 12.44 -17.59
N ASP A 98 -22.91 13.38 -16.94
CA ASP A 98 -22.29 14.54 -16.31
C ASP A 98 -21.62 14.15 -14.98
N ARG A 99 -20.43 13.55 -15.06
CA ARG A 99 -19.68 13.08 -13.90
C ARG A 99 -19.38 14.22 -12.93
N PHE A 100 -19.10 15.42 -13.41
CA PHE A 100 -18.76 16.54 -12.55
C PHE A 100 -19.95 16.96 -11.65
N GLN A 101 -21.10 17.24 -12.25
CA GLN A 101 -22.28 17.66 -11.49
C GLN A 101 -22.92 16.49 -10.75
N GLU A 102 -23.01 15.33 -11.39
CA GLU A 102 -23.77 14.20 -10.85
C GLU A 102 -22.94 13.35 -9.90
N THR A 103 -21.61 13.36 -9.95
CA THR A 103 -20.76 12.54 -9.05
C THR A 103 -19.88 13.40 -8.16
N LEU A 104 -18.98 14.19 -8.76
CA LEU A 104 -17.92 14.89 -8.04
C LEU A 104 -18.46 15.92 -7.05
N VAL A 105 -19.31 16.84 -7.50
CA VAL A 105 -19.85 17.92 -6.66
C VAL A 105 -20.61 17.35 -5.44
N PRO A 106 -21.55 16.40 -5.62
CA PRO A 106 -22.21 15.66 -4.56
C PRO A 106 -21.24 15.06 -3.52
N VAL A 107 -20.29 14.24 -3.97
CA VAL A 107 -19.36 13.52 -3.09
C VAL A 107 -18.49 14.48 -2.31
N VAL A 108 -17.97 15.52 -2.96
CA VAL A 108 -17.10 16.51 -2.33
C VAL A 108 -17.87 17.36 -1.31
N SER A 109 -19.08 17.79 -1.65
CA SER A 109 -19.93 18.57 -0.72
C SER A 109 -20.27 17.78 0.54
N GLU A 110 -20.74 16.54 0.41
CA GLU A 110 -21.07 15.68 1.55
C GLU A 110 -19.87 15.41 2.45
N SER A 111 -18.73 15.05 1.84
CA SER A 111 -17.49 14.77 2.55
C SER A 111 -17.03 16.00 3.35
N VAL A 112 -17.00 17.18 2.72
CA VAL A 112 -16.59 18.43 3.37
C VAL A 112 -17.56 18.82 4.49
N ASN A 113 -18.86 18.75 4.24
CA ASN A 113 -19.86 19.10 5.25
C ASN A 113 -19.74 18.17 6.46
N SER A 114 -19.63 16.86 6.27
CA SER A 114 -19.40 15.91 7.38
C SER A 114 -18.18 16.31 8.21
N MET A 115 -17.06 16.61 7.56
CA MET A 115 -15.82 17.05 8.24
C MET A 115 -15.97 18.36 9.00
N LEU A 116 -16.67 19.36 8.44
CA LEU A 116 -16.92 20.63 9.11
C LEU A 116 -17.79 20.46 10.36
N HIS A 117 -18.84 19.63 10.29
CA HIS A 117 -19.71 19.31 11.43
C HIS A 117 -18.93 18.63 12.57
N ALA A 118 -17.98 17.76 12.23
CA ALA A 118 -17.06 17.15 13.19
C ALA A 118 -16.00 18.12 13.75
N GLY A 119 -16.00 19.39 13.31
CA GLY A 119 -15.14 20.44 13.83
C GLY A 119 -13.77 20.56 13.16
N PHE A 120 -13.54 19.89 12.03
CA PHE A 120 -12.32 20.07 11.24
C PHE A 120 -12.30 21.42 10.52
N LYS A 121 -11.11 21.94 10.25
CA LYS A 121 -10.90 23.02 9.26
C LYS A 121 -10.52 22.37 7.94
N VAL A 122 -11.35 22.51 6.92
CA VAL A 122 -11.20 21.78 5.66
C VAL A 122 -10.92 22.75 4.52
N ASP A 123 -9.91 22.44 3.72
CA ASP A 123 -9.68 23.07 2.42
C ASP A 123 -9.70 21.97 1.34
N VAL A 124 -10.19 22.31 0.14
CA VAL A 124 -10.30 21.41 -1.01
C VAL A 124 -9.27 21.79 -2.06
N TYR A 125 -8.57 20.78 -2.58
CA TYR A 125 -7.67 20.91 -3.72
C TYR A 125 -8.08 19.92 -4.81
N LEU A 126 -8.88 20.35 -5.77
CA LEU A 126 -9.33 19.52 -6.87
C LEU A 126 -8.22 19.36 -7.91
N ILE A 127 -7.87 18.11 -8.23
CA ILE A 127 -7.00 17.78 -9.35
C ILE A 127 -7.85 17.19 -10.48
N ALA A 128 -7.87 17.87 -11.62
CA ALA A 128 -8.66 17.47 -12.78
C ALA A 128 -7.74 17.22 -13.99
N HIS A 129 -7.96 16.11 -14.70
CA HIS A 129 -7.30 15.83 -15.98
C HIS A 129 -7.76 16.79 -17.10
N TYR A 130 -8.89 17.45 -16.91
CA TYR A 130 -9.55 18.31 -17.89
C TYR A 130 -9.59 19.75 -17.39
N ASN A 131 -9.95 20.66 -18.29
CA ASN A 131 -10.26 22.03 -17.95
C ASN A 131 -11.67 22.11 -17.34
N VAL A 132 -11.82 22.61 -16.12
CA VAL A 132 -13.08 22.56 -15.36
C VAL A 132 -13.94 23.76 -15.75
N THR A 133 -14.79 23.56 -16.76
CA THR A 133 -15.62 24.65 -17.32
C THR A 133 -16.71 25.16 -16.37
N ARG A 134 -17.08 24.35 -15.36
CA ARG A 134 -18.20 24.61 -14.44
C ARG A 134 -17.79 24.66 -12.96
N SER A 135 -16.60 25.18 -12.68
CA SER A 135 -16.05 25.29 -11.31
C SER A 135 -16.96 26.04 -10.32
N HIS A 136 -17.82 26.94 -10.81
CA HIS A 136 -18.81 27.65 -10.00
C HIS A 136 -19.81 26.71 -9.30
N LEU A 137 -20.17 25.56 -9.88
CA LEU A 137 -21.06 24.58 -9.25
C LEU A 137 -20.43 24.01 -7.98
N LEU A 138 -19.15 23.61 -8.07
CA LEU A 138 -18.40 23.12 -6.91
C LEU A 138 -18.25 24.19 -5.84
N ARG A 139 -17.96 25.44 -6.25
CA ARG A 139 -17.86 26.56 -5.30
C ARG A 139 -19.18 26.81 -4.58
N GLN A 140 -20.31 26.80 -5.27
CA GLN A 140 -21.65 26.99 -4.69
C GLN A 140 -22.01 25.87 -3.71
N ALA A 141 -21.56 24.63 -3.97
CA ALA A 141 -21.83 23.48 -3.11
C ALA A 141 -20.96 23.44 -1.83
N LEU A 142 -19.98 24.34 -1.69
CA LEU A 142 -19.06 24.39 -0.56
C LEU A 142 -19.28 25.64 0.30
N PRO A 143 -19.24 25.55 1.64
CA PRO A 143 -19.32 26.71 2.52
C PRO A 143 -18.19 27.72 2.28
N ASP A 144 -18.45 29.01 2.42
CA ASP A 144 -17.47 30.09 2.17
C ASP A 144 -16.19 29.97 3.01
N SER A 145 -16.28 29.33 4.17
CA SER A 145 -15.13 29.08 5.05
C SER A 145 -14.12 28.07 4.50
N VAL A 146 -14.49 27.32 3.45
CA VAL A 146 -13.64 26.28 2.83
C VAL A 146 -12.85 26.88 1.69
N GLY A 147 -11.52 26.83 1.76
CA GLY A 147 -10.68 27.18 0.62
C GLY A 147 -10.84 26.19 -0.52
N LEU A 148 -10.88 26.68 -1.76
CA LEU A 148 -10.95 25.84 -2.96
C LEU A 148 -9.81 26.23 -3.91
N GLN A 149 -9.00 25.24 -4.29
CA GLN A 149 -7.97 25.35 -5.32
C GLN A 149 -8.21 24.28 -6.40
N LEU A 150 -7.96 24.65 -7.66
CA LEU A 150 -8.12 23.77 -8.81
C LEU A 150 -6.77 23.65 -9.52
N TRP A 151 -6.38 22.43 -9.86
CA TRP A 151 -5.32 22.14 -10.81
C TRP A 151 -5.93 21.40 -11.98
N GLU A 152 -6.13 22.15 -13.06
CA GLU A 152 -6.72 21.71 -14.32
C GLU A 152 -5.64 21.22 -15.28
N ASP A 153 -6.04 20.39 -16.26
CA ASP A 153 -5.11 19.74 -17.21
C ASP A 153 -3.92 19.06 -16.50
N ALA A 154 -4.18 18.48 -15.32
CA ALA A 154 -3.15 17.95 -14.42
C ALA A 154 -2.66 16.55 -14.84
N SER A 155 -2.56 16.30 -16.13
CA SER A 155 -2.08 15.04 -16.71
C SER A 155 -0.65 14.74 -16.26
N PRO A 156 -0.38 13.62 -15.56
CA PRO A 156 0.99 13.27 -15.22
C PRO A 156 1.68 12.73 -16.46
N LEU A 157 2.92 13.17 -16.64
CA LEU A 157 3.82 12.62 -17.62
C LEU A 157 4.38 11.27 -17.17
N GLY A 158 4.53 10.34 -18.10
CA GLY A 158 5.34 9.13 -17.92
C GLY A 158 5.70 8.46 -19.23
N TYR A 159 6.35 7.30 -19.13
CA TYR A 159 7.00 6.68 -20.27
C TYR A 159 6.01 5.98 -21.22
N ARG A 160 6.16 6.16 -22.54
CA ARG A 160 5.37 5.50 -23.59
C ARG A 160 5.73 3.99 -23.71
N LEU A 161 4.72 3.11 -23.73
CA LEU A 161 4.89 1.64 -23.77
C LEU A 161 5.10 1.12 -25.17
N GLU A 162 4.59 1.81 -26.20
CA GLU A 162 4.76 1.37 -27.60
C GLU A 162 6.25 1.20 -27.95
N GLU A 163 7.14 1.94 -27.28
CA GLU A 163 8.59 1.84 -27.46
C GLU A 163 9.27 0.76 -26.60
N LYS A 164 8.59 0.13 -25.62
CA LYS A 164 9.22 -0.93 -24.80
C LYS A 164 9.55 -2.19 -25.60
N GLN A 165 8.76 -2.52 -26.63
CA GLN A 165 9.06 -3.66 -27.50
C GLN A 165 10.22 -3.36 -28.45
N GLU A 166 10.28 -2.14 -29.01
CA GLU A 166 11.41 -1.67 -29.84
C GLU A 166 12.70 -1.48 -29.02
N ARG A 167 12.58 -1.19 -27.73
CA ARG A 167 13.69 -1.00 -26.78
C ARG A 167 14.56 -2.22 -26.55
N SER A 168 14.00 -3.43 -26.64
CA SER A 168 14.83 -4.64 -26.59
C SER A 168 15.90 -4.67 -27.70
N LYS A 169 15.74 -3.82 -28.74
CA LYS A 169 16.60 -3.82 -29.92
C LYS A 169 17.49 -2.59 -30.09
N MET A 170 17.19 -1.40 -29.54
CA MET A 170 17.89 -0.16 -29.95
C MET A 170 18.36 0.83 -28.88
N GLY A 171 18.17 0.59 -27.57
CA GLY A 171 18.75 1.48 -26.54
C GLY A 171 18.24 2.94 -26.55
N LYS A 172 17.11 3.25 -27.19
CA LYS A 172 16.51 4.60 -27.21
C LYS A 172 15.87 4.98 -25.86
N LEU A 173 15.96 6.28 -25.54
CA LEU A 173 15.25 6.94 -24.44
C LEU A 173 13.73 6.79 -24.63
N LEU A 174 12.99 6.52 -23.55
CA LEU A 174 11.52 6.45 -23.60
C LEU A 174 10.97 7.82 -23.94
N ALA A 175 10.14 7.90 -24.98
CA ALA A 175 9.28 9.05 -25.18
C ALA A 175 8.40 9.23 -23.94
N ILE A 176 8.35 10.46 -23.43
CA ILE A 176 7.48 10.84 -22.33
C ILE A 176 6.15 11.32 -22.93
N GLY A 177 5.02 10.97 -22.31
CA GLY A 177 3.71 11.47 -22.68
C GLY A 177 2.71 11.36 -21.55
N ASP A 178 1.50 11.85 -21.77
CA ASP A 178 0.45 11.87 -20.76
C ASP A 178 -0.01 10.46 -20.39
N ILE A 179 -0.12 10.20 -19.08
CA ILE A 179 -0.66 8.97 -18.52
C ILE A 179 -1.90 9.33 -17.72
N THR A 180 -3.03 9.39 -18.41
CA THR A 180 -4.34 9.70 -17.80
C THR A 180 -4.69 8.72 -16.67
N ARG A 181 -4.22 7.48 -16.75
CA ARG A 181 -4.39 6.45 -15.71
C ARG A 181 -3.45 6.61 -14.52
N ALA A 182 -2.76 7.73 -14.32
CA ALA A 182 -1.85 7.92 -13.18
C ALA A 182 -2.12 9.23 -12.43
N LEU A 183 -3.29 9.86 -12.64
CA LEU A 183 -3.61 11.22 -12.19
C LEU A 183 -3.30 11.47 -10.70
N ALA A 184 -3.57 10.48 -9.86
CA ALA A 184 -3.27 10.53 -8.42
C ALA A 184 -1.80 10.69 -8.05
N ARG A 185 -0.85 10.55 -8.99
CA ARG A 185 0.55 10.95 -8.77
C ARG A 185 0.64 12.44 -8.43
N GLN A 186 -0.25 13.25 -8.97
CA GLN A 186 -0.30 14.69 -8.71
C GLN A 186 -0.62 15.02 -7.26
N HIS A 187 -1.32 14.14 -6.53
CA HIS A 187 -1.53 14.28 -5.08
C HIS A 187 -0.21 14.57 -4.37
N ARG A 188 0.87 13.89 -4.76
CA ARG A 188 2.17 13.97 -4.08
C ARG A 188 2.86 15.32 -4.29
N PHE A 189 2.66 15.96 -5.44
CA PHE A 189 3.16 17.32 -5.69
C PHE A 189 2.40 18.34 -4.84
N VAL A 190 1.07 18.25 -4.83
CA VAL A 190 0.23 19.07 -3.95
C VAL A 190 0.67 18.88 -2.49
N ILE A 191 0.82 17.64 -2.04
CA ILE A 191 1.18 17.35 -0.65
C ILE A 191 2.58 17.85 -0.32
N LYS A 192 3.57 17.73 -1.20
CA LYS A 192 4.91 18.30 -0.97
C LYS A 192 4.80 19.79 -0.63
N ASP A 193 4.04 20.54 -1.42
CA ASP A 193 3.92 21.99 -1.27
C ASP A 193 3.02 22.38 -0.10
N LYS A 194 2.05 21.53 0.25
CA LYS A 194 1.06 21.79 1.29
C LYS A 194 1.42 21.14 2.64
N LEU A 195 2.46 20.31 2.72
CA LEU A 195 2.84 19.53 3.91
C LEU A 195 2.91 20.37 5.20
N PRO A 196 3.50 21.58 5.20
CA PRO A 196 3.64 22.37 6.43
C PRO A 196 2.32 22.95 6.98
N TYR A 197 1.26 23.02 6.16
CA TYR A 197 0.07 23.81 6.47
C TYR A 197 -1.10 22.97 7.02
N TYR A 198 -1.10 21.66 6.78
CA TYR A 198 -2.20 20.75 7.12
C TYR A 198 -1.74 19.58 7.96
N ASP A 199 -2.60 19.12 8.86
CA ASP A 199 -2.29 18.07 9.82
C ASP A 199 -2.67 16.68 9.28
N MET A 200 -3.67 16.65 8.40
CA MET A 200 -4.23 15.46 7.77
C MET A 200 -4.43 15.68 6.26
N PHE A 201 -4.11 14.66 5.48
CA PHE A 201 -4.26 14.63 4.03
C PHE A 201 -5.20 13.50 3.64
N VAL A 202 -6.20 13.82 2.82
CA VAL A 202 -7.24 12.89 2.37
C VAL A 202 -7.24 12.94 0.86
N SER A 203 -6.78 11.87 0.19
CA SER A 203 -6.57 11.87 -1.26
C SER A 203 -7.26 10.67 -1.90
N PHE A 204 -8.36 10.91 -2.61
CA PHE A 204 -9.21 9.86 -3.17
C PHE A 204 -9.70 10.22 -4.58
N GLU A 205 -10.22 9.21 -5.28
CA GLU A 205 -11.01 9.37 -6.49
C GLU A 205 -12.30 10.15 -6.19
N ASP A 206 -12.83 10.83 -7.21
CA ASP A 206 -14.00 11.72 -7.14
C ASP A 206 -15.34 11.00 -6.87
N ASP A 207 -15.36 9.67 -6.88
CA ASP A 207 -16.52 8.84 -6.57
C ASP A 207 -16.39 8.03 -5.27
N MET A 208 -15.45 8.44 -4.40
CA MET A 208 -15.26 7.86 -3.07
C MET A 208 -15.77 8.81 -1.98
N LEU A 209 -16.82 8.40 -1.26
CA LEU A 209 -17.37 9.17 -0.16
C LEU A 209 -16.50 9.03 1.11
N ILE A 210 -15.96 10.14 1.60
CA ILE A 210 -15.12 10.17 2.80
C ILE A 210 -15.76 11.06 3.88
N LYS A 211 -16.39 10.43 4.87
CA LYS A 211 -16.97 11.13 6.03
C LYS A 211 -15.95 11.42 7.12
N ALA A 212 -16.33 12.29 8.05
CA ALA A 212 -15.54 12.61 9.24
C ALA A 212 -15.23 11.37 10.09
N ASP A 213 -16.15 10.41 10.20
CA ASP A 213 -15.96 9.21 11.01
C ASP A 213 -14.76 8.38 10.52
N ALA A 214 -14.58 8.26 9.21
CA ALA A 214 -13.42 7.59 8.62
C ALA A 214 -12.09 8.30 8.99
N ILE A 215 -12.09 9.64 9.05
CA ILE A 215 -10.91 10.43 9.44
C ILE A 215 -10.62 10.28 10.94
N ILE A 216 -11.64 10.43 11.78
CA ILE A 216 -11.52 10.28 13.24
C ILE A 216 -11.04 8.87 13.56
N HIS A 217 -11.63 7.86 12.92
CA HIS A 217 -11.21 6.48 13.07
C HIS A 217 -9.76 6.29 12.62
N TRP A 218 -9.36 6.80 11.45
CA TRP A 218 -7.96 6.74 10.98
C TRP A 218 -6.99 7.37 11.99
N MET A 219 -7.32 8.54 12.53
CA MET A 219 -6.49 9.24 13.51
C MET A 219 -6.37 8.44 14.80
N ASN A 220 -7.49 7.94 15.35
CA ASN A 220 -7.50 7.08 16.53
C ASN A 220 -6.66 5.83 16.30
N MET A 221 -6.77 5.22 15.11
CA MET A 221 -5.99 4.04 14.78
C MET A 221 -4.50 4.34 14.72
N THR A 222 -4.14 5.46 14.12
CA THR A 222 -2.75 5.92 13.98
C THR A 222 -2.13 6.23 15.34
N ASP A 223 -2.84 6.95 16.20
CA ASP A 223 -2.38 7.27 17.56
C ASP A 223 -2.16 6.01 18.39
N GLU A 224 -3.05 5.03 18.28
CA GLU A 224 -2.87 3.74 18.94
C GLU A 224 -1.65 2.98 18.41
N LEU A 225 -1.45 2.93 17.09
CA LEU A 225 -0.27 2.30 16.50
C LEU A 225 1.03 2.95 17.00
N TYR A 226 1.04 4.27 17.17
CA TYR A 226 2.17 4.99 17.77
C TYR A 226 2.36 4.65 19.25
N ARG A 227 1.28 4.58 20.04
CA ARG A 227 1.36 4.15 21.44
C ARG A 227 1.91 2.73 21.56
N LEU A 228 1.42 1.80 20.74
CA LEU A 228 1.92 0.43 20.71
C LEU A 228 3.40 0.39 20.30
N ARG A 229 3.82 1.21 19.33
CA ARG A 229 5.22 1.33 18.90
C ARG A 229 6.12 1.83 20.04
N ASP A 230 5.66 2.77 20.85
CA ASP A 230 6.44 3.29 21.98
C ASP A 230 6.64 2.25 23.09
N LEU A 231 5.67 1.35 23.28
CA LEU A 231 5.72 0.27 24.28
C LEU A 231 6.43 -1.00 23.80
N ALA A 232 6.59 -1.16 22.50
CA ALA A 232 7.16 -2.37 21.90
C ALA A 232 8.70 -2.45 22.07
N PRO A 233 9.27 -3.66 22.10
CA PRO A 233 10.73 -3.84 22.07
C PRO A 233 11.32 -3.46 20.71
N ASP A 234 12.58 -3.01 20.68
CA ASP A 234 13.27 -2.68 19.43
C ASP A 234 13.52 -3.91 18.55
N ILE A 235 13.92 -5.03 19.17
CA ILE A 235 14.24 -6.32 18.53
C ILE A 235 13.53 -7.43 19.31
N LYS A 236 12.97 -8.43 18.61
CA LYS A 236 12.46 -9.65 19.25
C LYS A 236 13.62 -10.51 19.75
N LYS A 237 13.57 -11.01 20.98
CA LYS A 237 14.70 -11.73 21.59
C LYS A 237 14.93 -13.15 21.02
N ASP A 238 13.93 -13.74 20.36
CA ASP A 238 13.98 -15.12 19.85
C ASP A 238 13.79 -15.16 18.32
N ASN A 239 14.87 -14.96 17.57
CA ASN A 239 14.85 -14.92 16.09
C ASN A 239 14.89 -16.33 15.47
N ASN A 240 13.95 -17.21 15.82
CA ASN A 240 13.71 -18.38 14.98
C ASN A 240 12.79 -17.98 13.82
N TYR A 241 13.37 -17.47 12.73
CA TYR A 241 12.67 -16.93 11.56
C TYR A 241 11.54 -17.81 11.03
N ASN A 242 11.66 -19.14 11.11
CA ASN A 242 10.62 -20.06 10.64
C ASN A 242 9.36 -20.06 11.52
N GLN A 243 9.44 -19.61 12.77
CA GLN A 243 8.29 -19.52 13.69
C GLN A 243 7.50 -18.22 13.52
N GLU A 244 8.11 -17.12 13.06
CA GLU A 244 7.45 -15.81 12.98
C GLU A 244 6.24 -15.79 12.02
N TRP A 245 6.27 -16.63 10.97
CA TRP A 245 5.16 -16.81 10.03
C TRP A 245 3.91 -17.37 10.69
N ASP A 246 4.15 -18.24 11.65
CA ASP A 246 3.13 -18.95 12.39
C ASP A 246 2.68 -18.16 13.62
N GLU A 247 3.38 -17.07 13.97
CA GLU A 247 3.05 -16.16 15.06
C GLU A 247 2.02 -15.12 14.62
N PHE A 248 0.76 -15.54 14.54
CA PHE A 248 -0.38 -14.65 14.32
C PHE A 248 -0.86 -13.93 15.60
N TYR A 249 -0.13 -14.09 16.70
CA TYR A 249 -0.35 -13.44 17.99
C TYR A 249 1.01 -13.15 18.67
N GLY A 250 1.00 -12.38 19.75
CA GLY A 250 2.19 -12.05 20.53
C GLY A 250 2.72 -10.63 20.32
N ILE A 251 3.87 -10.35 20.93
CA ILE A 251 4.49 -9.03 20.93
C ILE A 251 5.02 -8.73 19.53
N LEU A 252 4.76 -7.52 19.05
CA LEU A 252 5.36 -6.97 17.83
C LEU A 252 6.54 -6.08 18.19
N SER A 253 7.60 -6.08 17.37
CA SER A 253 8.69 -5.10 17.51
C SER A 253 8.22 -3.71 17.09
N LYS A 254 8.98 -2.67 17.50
CA LYS A 254 8.73 -1.30 17.03
C LYS A 254 8.73 -1.21 15.52
N ARG A 255 9.63 -1.95 14.87
CA ARG A 255 9.79 -1.96 13.42
C ARG A 255 8.59 -2.61 12.72
N GLN A 256 8.09 -3.72 13.24
CA GLN A 256 6.87 -4.35 12.74
C GLN A 256 5.67 -3.40 12.86
N LEU A 257 5.46 -2.82 14.05
CA LEU A 257 4.36 -1.88 14.27
C LEU A 257 4.46 -0.64 13.38
N SER A 258 5.67 -0.16 13.09
CA SER A 258 5.87 0.99 12.22
C SER A 258 5.51 0.74 10.76
N GLN A 259 5.36 -0.53 10.34
CA GLN A 259 4.85 -0.88 9.02
C GLN A 259 3.32 -0.97 8.95
N LEU A 260 2.65 -1.01 10.10
CA LEU A 260 1.20 -1.05 10.13
C LEU A 260 0.64 0.33 9.86
N ILE A 261 -0.38 0.38 9.01
CA ILE A 261 -1.22 1.56 8.80
C ILE A 261 -2.69 1.14 8.84
N PRO A 262 -3.61 2.05 9.16
CA PRO A 262 -5.03 1.77 8.97
C PRO A 262 -5.33 1.48 7.49
N GLY A 263 -6.32 0.63 7.23
CA GLY A 263 -6.80 0.32 5.88
C GLY A 263 -8.28 0.62 5.69
N PHE A 264 -8.70 0.64 4.43
CA PHE A 264 -10.12 0.75 4.05
C PHE A 264 -10.53 -0.38 3.14
N ILE A 265 -11.81 -0.75 3.17
CA ILE A 265 -12.45 -1.64 2.21
C ILE A 265 -13.46 -0.82 1.41
N ARG A 266 -13.35 -0.85 0.08
CA ARG A 266 -14.33 -0.22 -0.79
C ARG A 266 -15.58 -1.08 -0.87
N VAL A 267 -16.74 -0.44 -0.71
CA VAL A 267 -18.06 -1.07 -0.84
C VAL A 267 -18.91 -0.34 -1.87
N GLU A 268 -19.83 -1.07 -2.49
CA GLU A 268 -20.89 -0.53 -3.34
C GLU A 268 -22.25 -0.95 -2.78
N SER A 269 -23.27 -0.14 -3.03
CA SER A 269 -24.64 -0.45 -2.66
C SER A 269 -25.35 -1.10 -3.82
N LEU A 270 -26.03 -2.20 -3.57
CA LEU A 270 -26.84 -2.91 -4.54
C LEU A 270 -27.94 -2.00 -5.11
N LEU A 271 -27.95 -1.81 -6.42
CA LEU A 271 -28.95 -0.95 -7.09
C LEU A 271 -30.17 -1.71 -7.59
N ASP A 272 -30.03 -3.00 -7.87
CA ASP A 272 -31.11 -3.86 -8.36
C ASP A 272 -31.04 -5.24 -7.68
N PRO A 273 -31.92 -5.51 -6.70
CA PRO A 273 -32.00 -6.82 -6.04
C PRO A 273 -32.24 -8.00 -6.98
N SER A 274 -32.82 -7.75 -8.16
CA SER A 274 -33.05 -8.80 -9.16
C SER A 274 -31.74 -9.36 -9.73
N LEU A 275 -30.65 -8.60 -9.69
CA LEU A 275 -29.32 -9.07 -10.08
C LEU A 275 -28.88 -10.23 -9.18
N LEU A 276 -29.16 -10.17 -7.88
CA LEU A 276 -28.84 -11.23 -6.93
C LEU A 276 -29.62 -12.51 -7.17
N ARG A 277 -30.90 -12.42 -7.56
CA ARG A 277 -31.74 -13.61 -7.78
C ARG A 277 -31.32 -14.44 -9.00
N ARG A 278 -30.61 -13.85 -9.96
CA ARG A 278 -30.31 -14.49 -11.25
C ARG A 278 -29.10 -15.42 -11.26
N LYS A 279 -28.26 -15.43 -10.21
CA LYS A 279 -27.07 -16.30 -10.15
C LYS A 279 -26.95 -16.89 -8.74
N ASN A 280 -26.38 -18.07 -8.58
CA ASN A 280 -25.93 -18.51 -7.25
C ASN A 280 -24.64 -17.71 -6.95
N TRP A 281 -24.79 -16.51 -6.39
CA TRP A 281 -23.73 -15.50 -6.23
C TRP A 281 -22.62 -15.88 -5.25
N LEU A 282 -22.74 -17.02 -4.61
CA LEU A 282 -21.68 -17.56 -3.80
C LEU A 282 -20.84 -18.44 -4.74
N PRO A 283 -19.59 -18.08 -5.09
CA PRO A 283 -18.59 -19.10 -4.90
C PRO A 283 -18.73 -19.43 -3.42
N GLU A 284 -19.44 -20.50 -3.07
CA GLU A 284 -19.57 -20.95 -1.69
C GLU A 284 -18.18 -20.80 -1.09
N GLY A 285 -18.06 -19.78 -0.24
CA GLY A 285 -16.83 -19.57 0.47
C GLY A 285 -16.68 -20.87 1.21
N LEU A 286 -15.64 -21.64 0.88
CA LEU A 286 -15.31 -22.85 1.62
C LEU A 286 -15.09 -22.56 3.13
N ILE A 287 -15.08 -21.28 3.51
CA ILE A 287 -15.19 -20.79 4.87
C ILE A 287 -16.66 -20.49 5.19
N PRO A 288 -17.28 -21.21 6.15
CA PRO A 288 -18.64 -20.94 6.56
C PRO A 288 -18.76 -19.54 7.18
N VAL A 289 -19.91 -18.89 6.97
CA VAL A 289 -20.26 -17.64 7.65
C VAL A 289 -20.60 -17.98 9.10
N SER A 290 -19.98 -17.29 10.05
CA SER A 290 -20.23 -17.54 11.47
C SER A 290 -21.68 -17.18 11.86
N SER A 291 -22.30 -18.00 12.71
CA SER A 291 -23.68 -17.76 13.18
C SER A 291 -23.80 -16.57 14.13
N ASP A 292 -22.69 -16.16 14.76
CA ASP A 292 -22.56 -14.98 15.61
C ASP A 292 -22.23 -13.71 14.81
N ARG A 293 -22.63 -13.64 13.52
CA ARG A 293 -22.32 -12.48 12.69
C ARG A 293 -23.03 -11.24 13.25
N PRO A 294 -22.31 -10.16 13.55
CA PRO A 294 -22.92 -8.90 13.89
C PRO A 294 -23.46 -8.24 12.63
N ASP A 295 -24.63 -7.62 12.71
CA ASP A 295 -25.12 -6.73 11.67
C ASP A 295 -24.26 -5.46 11.70
N LEU A 296 -23.67 -5.11 10.56
CA LEU A 296 -22.91 -3.88 10.45
C LEU A 296 -23.85 -2.68 10.39
N ASP A 297 -23.46 -1.62 11.08
CA ASP A 297 -24.06 -0.29 10.90
C ASP A 297 -23.48 0.37 9.64
N PRO A 298 -24.29 0.62 8.60
CA PRO A 298 -23.84 1.29 7.38
C PRO A 298 -23.74 2.81 7.51
N GLU A 299 -24.25 3.43 8.58
CA GLU A 299 -24.29 4.90 8.77
C GLU A 299 -22.90 5.57 8.63
N PRO A 300 -21.84 5.09 9.31
CA PRO A 300 -20.53 5.76 9.28
C PRO A 300 -19.90 5.79 7.88
N CYS A 301 -20.25 4.83 7.03
CA CYS A 301 -19.70 4.70 5.69
C CYS A 301 -20.58 5.35 4.63
N CYS A 302 -21.85 4.96 4.60
CA CYS A 302 -22.55 4.84 3.33
C CYS A 302 -23.85 5.66 3.30
N TRP A 303 -24.35 6.12 4.45
CA TRP A 303 -25.53 6.98 4.50
C TRP A 303 -25.24 8.37 3.91
N LEU A 304 -26.20 8.97 3.24
CA LEU A 304 -26.07 10.31 2.64
C LEU A 304 -26.98 11.28 3.39
N ASN A 305 -26.45 12.40 3.87
CA ASN A 305 -27.26 13.35 4.65
C ASN A 305 -28.14 14.25 3.78
N ALA A 306 -27.69 14.56 2.55
CA ALA A 306 -28.41 15.48 1.67
C ALA A 306 -29.29 14.74 0.64
N SER A 307 -30.58 15.09 0.62
CA SER A 307 -31.55 14.60 -0.36
C SER A 307 -31.15 14.86 -1.81
N GLN A 308 -30.35 15.91 -2.04
CA GLN A 308 -29.80 16.28 -3.34
C GLN A 308 -28.75 15.28 -3.88
N LEU A 309 -28.23 14.39 -3.04
CA LEU A 309 -27.23 13.39 -3.42
C LEU A 309 -27.87 12.05 -3.80
N ALA A 310 -29.07 11.80 -3.27
CA ALA A 310 -29.80 10.59 -3.53
C ALA A 310 -30.26 10.57 -4.98
N SER A 311 -29.93 9.48 -5.66
CA SER A 311 -30.38 9.21 -7.01
C SER A 311 -30.76 7.73 -7.10
N PRO A 312 -31.46 7.30 -8.15
CA PRO A 312 -31.64 5.87 -8.40
C PRO A 312 -30.33 5.08 -8.50
N SER A 313 -29.20 5.77 -8.77
CA SER A 313 -27.86 5.19 -8.78
C SER A 313 -27.10 5.30 -7.45
N ARG A 314 -27.69 5.92 -6.43
CA ARG A 314 -27.11 6.16 -5.09
C ARG A 314 -28.21 6.19 -4.02
N PRO A 315 -28.53 5.04 -3.40
CA PRO A 315 -29.46 5.00 -2.29
C PRO A 315 -28.96 5.87 -1.13
N MET A 316 -29.90 6.51 -0.43
CA MET A 316 -29.60 7.43 0.66
C MET A 316 -29.16 6.70 1.93
N TYR A 317 -29.79 5.58 2.24
CA TYR A 317 -29.57 4.81 3.46
C TYR A 317 -29.50 3.33 3.10
N PRO A 318 -28.45 2.86 2.41
CA PRO A 318 -28.33 1.45 2.09
C PRO A 318 -28.20 0.64 3.38
N ASP A 319 -28.95 -0.45 3.46
CA ASP A 319 -28.83 -1.41 4.57
C ASP A 319 -27.56 -2.26 4.39
N SER A 320 -27.06 -2.87 5.47
CA SER A 320 -25.81 -3.64 5.39
C SER A 320 -25.93 -4.93 4.56
N ASP A 321 -27.13 -5.46 4.36
CA ASP A 321 -27.38 -6.55 3.41
C ASP A 321 -27.34 -6.09 1.94
N GLU A 322 -27.46 -4.79 1.69
CA GLU A 322 -27.33 -4.16 0.37
C GLU A 322 -25.89 -3.76 0.02
N LEU A 323 -24.93 -3.89 0.96
CA LEU A 323 -23.53 -3.51 0.73
C LEU A 323 -22.66 -4.68 0.28
N TYR A 324 -21.89 -4.47 -0.79
CA TYR A 324 -21.07 -5.50 -1.42
C TYR A 324 -19.62 -5.06 -1.65
N ILE A 325 -18.70 -6.02 -1.46
CA ILE A 325 -17.26 -5.90 -1.71
C ILE A 325 -16.91 -6.56 -3.05
N TRP A 326 -16.05 -5.92 -3.86
CA TRP A 326 -15.65 -6.39 -5.20
C TRP A 326 -14.18 -6.82 -5.33
N GLU A 327 -13.25 -6.13 -4.68
CA GLU A 327 -11.80 -6.21 -5.00
C GLU A 327 -11.00 -7.12 -4.07
N THR A 328 -11.66 -7.78 -3.13
CA THR A 328 -10.98 -8.68 -2.21
C THR A 328 -11.85 -9.87 -1.85
N ASN A 329 -11.19 -10.90 -1.35
CA ASN A 329 -11.80 -12.13 -0.92
C ASN A 329 -11.04 -12.64 0.30
N VAL A 330 -11.77 -13.22 1.26
CA VAL A 330 -11.21 -13.80 2.49
C VAL A 330 -10.03 -14.74 2.22
N ARG A 331 -10.00 -15.41 1.06
CA ARG A 331 -8.91 -16.27 0.61
C ARG A 331 -7.53 -15.62 0.61
N ALA A 332 -7.42 -14.33 0.32
CA ALA A 332 -6.12 -13.65 0.31
C ALA A 332 -5.73 -13.10 1.70
N LEU A 333 -6.69 -13.05 2.61
CA LEU A 333 -6.58 -12.35 3.88
C LEU A 333 -6.13 -13.32 4.98
N GLY A 334 -5.49 -12.73 5.98
CA GLY A 334 -5.29 -13.39 7.25
C GLY A 334 -5.62 -12.42 8.36
N ILE A 335 -5.70 -12.95 9.56
CA ILE A 335 -6.05 -12.17 10.74
C ILE A 335 -4.92 -12.23 11.76
N ARG A 336 -4.82 -11.20 12.58
CA ARG A 336 -3.80 -11.10 13.61
C ARG A 336 -4.44 -10.68 14.92
N LYS A 337 -4.04 -11.36 16.00
CA LYS A 337 -4.26 -10.89 17.36
C LYS A 337 -3.21 -9.82 17.67
N MET A 338 -3.67 -8.61 17.90
CA MET A 338 -2.83 -7.50 18.34
C MET A 338 -2.40 -7.68 19.81
N PRO A 339 -1.32 -7.02 20.26
CA PRO A 339 -0.88 -7.10 21.66
C PRO A 339 -2.02 -6.81 22.64
N LEU A 340 -2.02 -7.42 23.84
CA LEU A 340 -3.15 -7.34 24.79
C LEU A 340 -3.55 -5.92 25.19
N ALA A 341 -2.60 -4.98 25.16
CA ALA A 341 -2.88 -3.57 25.45
C ALA A 341 -3.56 -2.83 24.28
N SER A 342 -3.69 -3.46 23.11
CA SER A 342 -4.24 -2.85 21.89
C SER A 342 -5.75 -2.73 21.96
N ILE A 343 -6.29 -1.58 21.57
CA ILE A 343 -7.74 -1.42 21.47
C ILE A 343 -8.34 -2.27 20.34
N PHE A 344 -7.59 -2.67 19.30
CA PHE A 344 -8.16 -3.38 18.13
C PHE A 344 -8.46 -4.85 18.37
N ASP A 345 -7.91 -5.44 19.44
CA ASP A 345 -7.96 -6.88 19.72
C ASP A 345 -7.52 -7.76 18.52
N TRP A 346 -8.43 -8.05 17.58
CA TRP A 346 -8.16 -8.78 16.34
C TRP A 346 -8.32 -7.87 15.11
N VAL A 347 -7.40 -8.00 14.17
CA VAL A 347 -7.43 -7.25 12.90
C VAL A 347 -7.29 -8.19 11.72
N VAL A 348 -7.92 -7.85 10.60
CA VAL A 348 -7.51 -8.33 9.27
C VAL A 348 -6.17 -7.70 8.93
N LEU A 349 -5.21 -8.52 8.52
CA LEU A 349 -3.93 -8.07 8.01
C LEU A 349 -3.89 -8.22 6.48
N GLN A 350 -3.86 -7.09 5.80
CA GLN A 350 -3.58 -7.01 4.37
C GLN A 350 -2.08 -6.85 4.19
N ARG A 351 -1.41 -7.99 4.03
CA ARG A 351 0.04 -8.07 4.00
C ARG A 351 0.62 -7.29 2.83
N GLY A 352 1.68 -6.54 3.13
CA GLY A 352 2.65 -6.11 2.13
C GLY A 352 3.47 -7.29 1.62
N ARG A 353 4.39 -7.03 0.69
CA ARG A 353 5.28 -8.05 0.16
C ARG A 353 6.36 -8.43 1.18
N ARG A 354 6.89 -9.65 1.05
CA ARG A 354 8.21 -10.04 1.55
C ARG A 354 9.28 -9.23 0.83
N THR A 355 9.82 -8.20 1.48
CA THR A 355 11.00 -7.52 0.97
C THR A 355 12.22 -8.08 1.67
N LEU A 356 13.03 -8.83 0.93
CA LEU A 356 14.44 -8.95 1.26
C LEU A 356 15.02 -7.54 1.16
N ILE A 357 15.51 -6.98 2.26
CA ILE A 357 16.22 -5.70 2.22
C ILE A 357 17.70 -6.04 2.04
N PRO A 358 18.39 -5.45 1.06
CA PRO A 358 19.82 -5.66 0.95
C PRO A 358 20.44 -4.97 2.17
N ASP A 359 21.03 -5.74 3.07
CA ASP A 359 21.86 -5.19 4.13
C ASP A 359 23.06 -4.55 3.46
N LYS A 360 23.00 -3.23 3.33
CA LYS A 360 24.06 -2.43 2.71
C LYS A 360 25.38 -2.55 3.47
N ALA A 361 25.37 -2.95 4.75
CA ALA A 361 26.59 -3.19 5.51
C ALA A 361 27.21 -4.56 5.23
N GLN A 362 26.40 -5.58 4.93
CA GLN A 362 26.88 -6.96 4.77
C GLN A 362 26.83 -7.49 3.33
N GLN A 363 26.30 -6.72 2.36
CA GLN A 363 26.05 -7.18 0.99
C GLN A 363 25.19 -8.46 0.92
N GLN A 364 24.47 -8.78 1.99
CA GLN A 364 23.56 -9.91 2.06
C GLN A 364 22.13 -9.40 2.09
N TRP A 365 21.24 -10.13 1.42
CA TRP A 365 19.81 -9.90 1.55
C TRP A 365 19.37 -10.47 2.88
N VAL A 366 19.19 -9.59 3.87
CA VAL A 366 18.68 -10.02 5.18
C VAL A 366 17.16 -9.93 5.10
N GLN A 367 16.49 -11.03 5.43
CA GLN A 367 15.06 -11.04 5.70
C GLN A 367 14.90 -10.37 7.08
N ILE A 368 14.79 -9.05 7.08
CA ILE A 368 14.76 -8.28 8.33
C ILE A 368 13.40 -8.47 9.01
N ASP A 369 13.38 -8.44 10.34
CA ASP A 369 12.27 -8.34 11.33
C ASP A 369 11.11 -7.36 10.99
N VAL A 370 10.59 -7.40 9.77
CA VAL A 370 9.50 -6.57 9.26
C VAL A 370 8.27 -7.39 8.93
N GLU A 371 8.43 -8.70 8.77
CA GLU A 371 7.32 -9.57 8.45
C GLU A 371 6.41 -9.69 9.66
N ILE A 372 5.12 -9.53 9.43
CA ILE A 372 4.10 -9.65 10.47
C ILE A 372 3.34 -10.94 10.16
N GLY A 373 3.38 -11.88 11.10
CA GLY A 373 2.63 -13.13 11.02
C GLY A 373 1.12 -12.90 11.11
N ASP A 374 0.37 -13.75 10.41
CA ASP A 374 -1.10 -13.76 10.44
C ASP A 374 -1.62 -15.19 10.32
N TYR A 375 -2.85 -15.39 10.77
CA TYR A 375 -3.57 -16.64 10.62
C TYR A 375 -4.31 -16.59 9.30
N TRP A 376 -3.72 -17.23 8.29
CA TRP A 376 -4.30 -17.27 6.95
C TRP A 376 -5.57 -18.12 6.91
N ALA A 377 -6.58 -17.61 6.22
CA ALA A 377 -7.89 -18.21 6.07
C ALA A 377 -7.88 -19.67 5.54
N GLY A 378 -6.85 -20.04 4.77
CA GLY A 378 -6.70 -21.39 4.18
C GLY A 378 -5.97 -22.41 5.03
N ARG A 379 -5.50 -22.04 6.23
CA ARG A 379 -4.68 -22.90 7.07
C ARG A 379 -5.35 -24.24 7.45
N ASN A 380 -6.67 -24.24 7.54
CA ASN A 380 -7.45 -25.39 8.01
C ASN A 380 -7.98 -26.26 6.87
N GLY A 381 -7.41 -26.17 5.66
CA GLY A 381 -7.92 -26.91 4.51
C GLY A 381 -9.26 -26.35 4.00
N ASN A 382 -9.61 -25.12 4.37
CA ASN A 382 -10.76 -24.39 3.83
C ASN A 382 -10.61 -24.06 2.34
N PHE A 383 -9.55 -24.50 1.65
CA PHE A 383 -9.41 -24.36 0.20
C PHE A 383 -8.92 -25.68 -0.36
N GLU A 384 -9.19 -25.92 -1.64
CA GLU A 384 -8.73 -27.12 -2.35
C GLU A 384 -7.26 -27.45 -2.04
N VAL A 385 -6.98 -28.73 -1.79
CA VAL A 385 -5.62 -29.20 -1.47
C VAL A 385 -4.65 -28.79 -2.58
N GLY A 386 -3.53 -28.18 -2.22
CA GLY A 386 -2.52 -27.68 -3.16
C GLY A 386 -2.68 -26.21 -3.55
N TYR A 387 -3.77 -25.54 -3.17
CA TYR A 387 -3.88 -24.09 -3.34
C TYR A 387 -3.23 -23.35 -2.17
N GLY A 388 -2.04 -22.81 -2.41
CA GLY A 388 -1.41 -21.87 -1.49
C GLY A 388 -2.18 -20.55 -1.35
N ARG A 389 -1.77 -19.74 -0.37
CA ARG A 389 -2.23 -18.35 -0.26
C ARG A 389 -1.95 -17.62 -1.57
N PRO A 390 -2.94 -16.88 -2.12
CA PRO A 390 -2.70 -16.10 -3.32
C PRO A 390 -1.52 -15.15 -3.16
N ASP A 391 -0.75 -14.97 -4.24
CA ASP A 391 0.36 -14.02 -4.23
C ASP A 391 -0.19 -12.60 -4.03
N THR A 392 0.37 -11.90 -3.03
CA THR A 392 0.15 -10.46 -2.77
C THR A 392 0.37 -9.57 -4.00
N LYS A 393 1.05 -10.05 -5.05
CA LYS A 393 1.22 -9.33 -6.32
C LYS A 393 -0.01 -9.32 -7.20
N GLN A 394 -0.98 -10.19 -6.96
CA GLN A 394 -2.15 -10.31 -7.82
C GLN A 394 -3.18 -9.24 -7.44
N PHE A 395 -3.35 -8.24 -8.31
CA PHE A 395 -4.25 -7.09 -8.10
C PHE A 395 -5.68 -7.46 -7.70
N VAL A 396 -6.15 -8.63 -8.14
CA VAL A 396 -7.51 -9.12 -7.84
C VAL A 396 -7.74 -9.46 -6.36
N TYR A 397 -6.67 -9.50 -5.56
CA TYR A 397 -6.72 -9.73 -4.12
C TYR A 397 -6.26 -8.52 -3.31
N LEU A 398 -5.75 -7.49 -3.99
CA LEU A 398 -5.28 -6.25 -3.39
C LEU A 398 -6.48 -5.32 -3.27
N ASN A 399 -7.25 -5.51 -2.20
CA ASN A 399 -8.39 -4.67 -1.80
C ASN A 399 -8.10 -3.18 -2.08
N ASN A 400 -8.56 -2.67 -3.21
CA ASN A 400 -8.24 -1.32 -3.60
C ASN A 400 -9.24 -0.36 -2.92
N GLN A 401 -8.71 0.74 -2.41
CA GLN A 401 -9.43 1.67 -1.55
C GLN A 401 -9.79 2.97 -2.29
N GLY A 402 -9.41 3.12 -3.57
CA GLY A 402 -9.69 4.30 -4.39
C GLY A 402 -9.01 5.59 -3.90
N GLY A 403 -8.04 5.49 -2.98
CA GLY A 403 -7.37 6.63 -2.38
C GLY A 403 -6.45 6.25 -1.23
N TRP A 404 -6.11 7.20 -0.38
CA TRP A 404 -5.44 6.96 0.88
C TRP A 404 -5.54 8.19 1.78
N MET A 405 -5.29 7.98 3.07
CA MET A 405 -5.18 9.04 4.06
C MET A 405 -3.84 8.97 4.75
N ALA A 406 -3.37 10.11 5.25
CA ALA A 406 -2.18 10.15 6.07
C ALA A 406 -2.11 11.42 6.90
N THR A 407 -1.64 11.30 8.13
CA THR A 407 -1.21 12.47 8.90
C THR A 407 0.09 13.04 8.32
N ARG A 408 0.38 14.30 8.63
CA ARG A 408 1.68 14.93 8.29
C ARG A 408 2.87 14.08 8.77
N GLN A 409 2.76 13.50 9.97
CA GLN A 409 3.81 12.64 10.52
C GLN A 409 3.96 11.33 9.74
N GLN A 410 2.86 10.66 9.41
CA GLN A 410 2.90 9.44 8.58
C GLN A 410 3.56 9.72 7.25
N LEU A 411 3.18 10.79 6.55
CA LEU A 411 3.80 11.18 5.27
C LEU A 411 5.30 11.40 5.38
N TRP A 412 5.74 12.02 6.47
CA TRP A 412 7.16 12.21 6.72
C TRP A 412 7.88 10.88 6.94
N GLU A 413 7.35 10.00 7.81
CA GLU A 413 7.90 8.67 8.06
C GLU A 413 7.91 7.81 6.78
N TRP A 414 6.84 7.85 5.99
CA TRP A 414 6.77 7.19 4.68
C TRP A 414 7.86 7.72 3.75
N HIS A 415 8.04 9.03 3.73
CA HIS A 415 9.05 9.66 2.89
C HIS A 415 10.48 9.31 3.28
N THR A 416 10.79 9.28 4.57
CA THR A 416 12.17 9.12 5.04
C THR A 416 12.56 7.66 5.26
N ASP A 417 11.63 6.82 5.73
CA ASP A 417 11.96 5.54 6.34
C ASP A 417 11.42 4.33 5.57
N PHE A 418 10.25 4.45 4.92
CA PHE A 418 9.58 3.29 4.32
C PHE A 418 9.66 3.24 2.79
N CYS A 419 9.31 4.33 2.11
CA CYS A 419 9.22 4.32 0.66
C CYS A 419 10.61 4.46 0.04
N GLN A 420 11.02 3.46 -0.75
CA GLN A 420 12.27 3.54 -1.51
C GLN A 420 12.21 4.72 -2.49
N GLY A 421 13.20 5.62 -2.43
CA GLY A 421 13.20 6.85 -3.24
C GLY A 421 12.32 7.97 -2.69
N GLY A 422 11.61 7.72 -1.59
CA GLY A 422 10.78 8.69 -0.90
C GLY A 422 9.33 8.78 -1.42
N PHE A 423 8.44 9.16 -0.51
CA PHE A 423 7.01 9.36 -0.74
C PHE A 423 6.64 10.75 -1.29
N LEU A 424 7.55 11.72 -1.36
CA LEU A 424 7.26 13.05 -1.91
C LEU A 424 8.24 13.36 -3.02
N PRO A 425 7.85 14.14 -4.06
CA PRO A 425 8.76 14.57 -5.11
C PRO A 425 9.89 15.47 -4.56
N PRO A 426 10.99 15.69 -5.30
CA PRO A 426 11.18 15.30 -6.69
C PRO A 426 11.54 13.82 -6.85
N PHE A 427 11.01 13.22 -7.91
CA PHE A 427 11.44 11.91 -8.41
C PHE A 427 12.72 12.02 -9.28
N GLU A 428 13.50 13.06 -9.04
CA GLU A 428 14.65 13.42 -9.87
C GLU A 428 15.79 12.42 -9.73
N SER A 429 16.76 12.57 -10.63
CA SER A 429 17.89 11.66 -10.83
C SER A 429 18.58 11.22 -9.52
N PRO A 430 18.96 9.93 -9.39
CA PRO A 430 18.84 8.88 -10.41
C PRO A 430 17.38 8.45 -10.63
N HIS A 431 16.95 8.41 -11.89
CA HIS A 431 15.63 7.87 -12.24
C HIS A 431 15.56 6.43 -11.76
N TYR A 432 14.70 6.19 -10.80
CA TYR A 432 14.34 4.84 -10.44
C TYR A 432 13.27 4.44 -11.44
N ASN A 433 13.47 3.32 -12.16
CA ASN A 433 12.48 2.78 -13.10
C ASN A 433 11.07 2.56 -12.48
N LEU A 434 10.93 2.80 -11.17
CA LEU A 434 9.91 2.33 -10.27
C LEU A 434 9.52 3.43 -9.28
N ASP A 435 9.92 4.68 -9.58
CA ASP A 435 9.35 5.91 -9.01
C ASP A 435 7.85 6.10 -9.37
N GLY A 436 7.30 5.09 -10.07
CA GLY A 436 5.95 4.94 -10.59
C GLY A 436 5.64 5.75 -11.85
N LEU A 437 6.67 6.22 -12.56
CA LEU A 437 6.58 6.61 -13.98
C LEU A 437 6.32 5.42 -14.90
N ASP A 438 6.72 4.22 -14.51
CA ASP A 438 6.58 2.99 -15.30
C ASP A 438 5.28 2.23 -15.03
N MET A 439 4.68 2.44 -13.85
CA MET A 439 3.45 1.78 -13.43
C MET A 439 2.23 2.51 -14.00
N ARG A 440 1.60 1.93 -15.02
CA ARG A 440 0.38 2.47 -15.67
C ARG A 440 -0.93 1.98 -15.07
N ASN A 441 -0.93 1.76 -13.76
CA ASN A 441 -2.12 1.36 -13.06
C ASN A 441 -2.65 2.56 -12.28
N VAL A 442 -3.91 2.93 -12.54
CA VAL A 442 -4.60 4.01 -11.80
C VAL A 442 -4.57 3.70 -10.32
N GLU A 443 -4.85 2.44 -9.99
CA GLU A 443 -4.84 1.93 -8.63
C GLU A 443 -3.45 2.03 -7.97
N TYR A 444 -2.36 2.12 -8.76
CA TYR A 444 -1.03 2.26 -8.17
C TYR A 444 -0.90 3.54 -7.36
N TRP A 445 -1.38 4.65 -7.91
CA TRP A 445 -1.32 5.94 -7.24
C TRP A 445 -2.63 6.33 -6.58
N SER A 446 -3.77 6.15 -7.26
CA SER A 446 -5.07 6.52 -6.72
C SER A 446 -5.46 5.53 -5.65
N GLY A 447 -5.53 4.24 -5.98
CA GLY A 447 -5.81 3.15 -5.06
C GLY A 447 -4.78 2.92 -3.93
N GLY A 448 -3.72 3.73 -3.88
CA GLY A 448 -2.68 3.66 -2.87
C GLY A 448 -1.84 2.40 -2.95
N LEU A 449 -1.89 1.61 -4.04
CA LEU A 449 -1.13 0.36 -4.11
C LEU A 449 0.39 0.60 -3.97
N ASN A 450 0.91 1.79 -4.28
CA ASN A 450 2.30 2.16 -4.01
C ASN A 450 2.67 2.17 -2.51
N ILE A 451 1.68 2.26 -1.62
CA ILE A 451 1.87 2.26 -0.17
C ILE A 451 2.08 0.82 0.32
N PHE A 452 1.34 -0.15 -0.24
CA PHE A 452 1.25 -1.50 0.31
C PHE A 452 1.59 -2.65 -0.67
N THR A 453 1.89 -2.38 -1.95
CA THR A 453 2.12 -3.42 -2.97
C THR A 453 3.49 -3.33 -3.66
N LEU A 454 3.86 -4.47 -4.28
CA LEU A 454 4.87 -4.71 -5.31
C LEU A 454 6.18 -3.92 -5.24
N GLU A 455 7.24 -4.62 -4.80
CA GLU A 455 8.68 -4.53 -5.17
C GLU A 455 9.39 -3.16 -5.00
N HIS A 456 8.66 -2.04 -4.98
CA HIS A 456 9.11 -0.66 -5.09
C HIS A 456 8.16 0.35 -4.40
N GLY A 457 7.11 -0.15 -3.73
CA GLY A 457 6.28 0.65 -2.84
C GLY A 457 6.89 0.84 -1.44
N CYS A 458 6.10 1.41 -0.53
CA CYS A 458 6.49 1.62 0.87
C CYS A 458 6.46 0.32 1.70
N ASN A 459 5.88 -0.74 1.14
CA ASN A 459 5.70 -2.05 1.77
C ASN A 459 5.04 -1.99 3.15
N LEU A 460 4.12 -1.03 3.31
CA LEU A 460 3.30 -0.92 4.50
C LEU A 460 2.20 -1.97 4.46
N GLN A 461 1.71 -2.37 5.63
CA GLN A 461 0.69 -3.40 5.78
C GLN A 461 -0.55 -2.76 6.38
N ARG A 462 -1.69 -2.96 5.73
CA ARG A 462 -2.95 -2.37 6.18
C ARG A 462 -3.61 -3.27 7.22
N ILE A 463 -4.16 -2.66 8.26
CA ILE A 463 -4.98 -3.34 9.26
C ILE A 463 -6.41 -2.83 9.24
N ILE A 464 -7.35 -3.78 9.35
CA ILE A 464 -8.78 -3.50 9.46
C ILE A 464 -9.29 -4.20 10.72
N SER A 465 -9.91 -3.47 11.62
CA SER A 465 -10.49 -3.94 12.88
C SER A 465 -11.56 -5.00 12.63
N LEU A 466 -11.60 -6.08 13.42
CA LEU A 466 -12.73 -7.04 13.40
C LEU A 466 -13.84 -6.69 14.39
N ASP A 467 -13.71 -5.58 15.11
CA ASP A 467 -14.78 -4.99 15.91
C ASP A 467 -15.82 -4.34 14.98
N PRO A 468 -17.12 -4.64 15.09
CA PRO A 468 -18.13 -4.23 14.09
C PRO A 468 -18.22 -2.72 13.89
N ASP A 469 -18.31 -1.95 14.97
CA ASP A 469 -18.43 -0.49 14.93
C ASP A 469 -17.22 0.13 14.21
N ARG A 470 -16.03 -0.40 14.49
CA ARG A 470 -14.78 0.05 13.86
C ARG A 470 -14.63 -0.46 12.43
N PHE A 471 -15.09 -1.67 12.14
CA PHE A 471 -15.06 -2.23 10.80
C PHE A 471 -15.93 -1.38 9.87
N ALA A 472 -17.13 -0.96 10.32
CA ALA A 472 -18.02 -0.05 9.60
C ALA A 472 -17.32 1.27 9.24
N ALA A 473 -16.58 1.88 10.19
CA ALA A 473 -15.80 3.09 9.95
C ALA A 473 -14.60 2.91 8.99
N GLN A 474 -14.25 1.66 8.64
CA GLN A 474 -13.24 1.31 7.64
C GLN A 474 -13.83 0.88 6.30
N LEU A 475 -15.14 0.98 6.12
CA LEU A 475 -15.79 0.86 4.83
C LEU A 475 -15.85 2.23 4.15
N LEU A 476 -15.60 2.26 2.85
CA LEU A 476 -15.73 3.47 2.03
C LEU A 476 -16.72 3.24 0.89
N TYR A 477 -17.73 4.10 0.81
CA TYR A 477 -18.76 3.99 -0.20
C TYR A 477 -18.27 4.52 -1.55
N HIS A 478 -18.23 3.64 -2.54
CA HIS A 478 -17.95 3.97 -3.93
C HIS A 478 -19.25 4.33 -4.65
N THR A 479 -19.56 5.62 -4.66
CA THR A 479 -20.88 6.15 -4.99
C THR A 479 -21.25 6.01 -6.46
N SER A 480 -20.28 5.74 -7.35
CA SER A 480 -20.59 5.53 -8.77
C SER A 480 -21.29 4.20 -9.03
N ASN A 481 -21.18 3.22 -8.09
CA ASN A 481 -21.75 1.87 -8.21
C ASN A 481 -21.47 1.21 -9.58
N ASN A 482 -20.35 1.59 -10.22
CA ASN A 482 -20.09 1.25 -11.61
C ASN A 482 -19.62 -0.21 -11.77
N LYS A 483 -19.11 -0.85 -10.70
CA LYS A 483 -18.66 -2.24 -10.76
C LYS A 483 -19.84 -3.19 -10.90
N GLN A 484 -21.00 -2.85 -10.35
CA GLN A 484 -22.23 -3.60 -10.60
C GLN A 484 -22.63 -3.64 -12.07
N ARG A 485 -22.35 -2.61 -12.88
CA ARG A 485 -22.70 -2.65 -14.31
C ARG A 485 -21.92 -3.70 -15.10
N HIS A 486 -20.79 -4.17 -14.57
CA HIS A 486 -19.98 -5.22 -15.18
C HIS A 486 -20.57 -6.64 -14.96
N LEU A 487 -21.66 -6.75 -14.20
CA LEU A 487 -22.32 -8.02 -13.85
C LEU A 487 -23.04 -8.71 -15.00
N THR A 488 -23.50 -7.94 -15.99
CA THR A 488 -24.36 -8.42 -17.07
C THR A 488 -23.67 -9.41 -18.02
N GLY A 489 -22.34 -9.61 -17.91
CA GLY A 489 -21.58 -10.56 -18.73
C GLY A 489 -20.52 -11.41 -18.01
N ALA A 490 -20.25 -11.18 -16.72
CA ALA A 490 -19.20 -11.91 -16.01
C ALA A 490 -19.64 -13.36 -15.71
N LYS A 491 -18.84 -14.33 -16.18
CA LYS A 491 -19.02 -15.78 -15.90
C LYS A 491 -18.72 -16.15 -14.45
N GLN A 492 -17.89 -15.38 -13.76
CA GLN A 492 -17.60 -15.53 -12.34
C GLN A 492 -17.74 -14.17 -11.68
N ILE A 493 -18.70 -14.08 -10.77
CA ILE A 493 -18.94 -12.87 -10.02
C ILE A 493 -18.18 -12.97 -8.69
N LYS A 494 -17.46 -11.91 -8.32
CA LYS A 494 -16.64 -11.80 -7.10
C LYS A 494 -17.22 -10.80 -6.12
N PHE A 495 -18.54 -10.66 -6.05
CA PHE A 495 -19.17 -9.84 -5.03
C PHE A 495 -19.40 -10.68 -3.78
N THR A 496 -19.04 -10.14 -2.62
CA THR A 496 -19.38 -10.72 -1.32
C THR A 496 -20.17 -9.68 -0.56
N ASN A 497 -21.33 -10.04 -0.01
CA ASN A 497 -22.05 -9.17 0.91
C ASN A 497 -21.14 -8.84 2.10
N VAL A 498 -21.19 -7.61 2.62
CA VAL A 498 -20.28 -7.16 3.67
C VAL A 498 -20.46 -7.91 4.99
N ASN A 499 -21.70 -8.25 5.38
CA ASN A 499 -21.98 -9.04 6.59
C ASN A 499 -21.49 -10.48 6.44
N ASP A 500 -21.67 -11.08 5.25
CA ASP A 500 -21.13 -12.42 4.97
C ASP A 500 -19.60 -12.42 5.00
N PHE A 501 -18.97 -11.40 4.43
CA PHE A 501 -17.52 -11.24 4.46
C PHE A 501 -16.99 -11.07 5.88
N LEU A 502 -17.62 -10.23 6.69
CA LEU A 502 -17.27 -10.07 8.11
C LEU A 502 -17.47 -11.40 8.85
N GLY A 503 -18.61 -12.08 8.66
CA GLY A 503 -18.89 -13.38 9.25
C GLY A 503 -17.87 -14.46 8.87
N GLN A 504 -17.37 -14.47 7.62
CA GLN A 504 -16.25 -15.34 7.22
C GLN A 504 -14.97 -15.00 7.98
N LEU A 505 -14.65 -13.71 8.17
CA LEU A 505 -13.50 -13.28 8.96
C LEU A 505 -13.64 -13.69 10.44
N HIS A 506 -14.84 -13.65 11.01
CA HIS A 506 -15.12 -14.15 12.37
C HIS A 506 -14.90 -15.66 12.48
N THR A 507 -15.27 -16.45 11.47
CA THR A 507 -14.94 -17.89 11.40
C THR A 507 -13.42 -18.09 11.41
N VAL A 508 -12.67 -17.35 10.59
CA VAL A 508 -11.20 -17.41 10.59
C VAL A 508 -10.64 -17.02 11.97
N ARG A 509 -11.25 -16.05 12.66
CA ARG A 509 -10.90 -15.63 14.03
C ARG A 509 -11.10 -16.72 15.06
N ASN A 510 -12.21 -17.42 14.99
CA ASN A 510 -12.51 -18.50 15.92
C ASN A 510 -11.53 -19.67 15.70
N ASN A 511 -11.21 -19.99 14.45
CA ASN A 511 -10.16 -20.96 14.10
C ASN A 511 -8.78 -20.56 14.64
N ALA A 512 -8.41 -19.28 14.51
CA ALA A 512 -7.15 -18.76 15.05
C ALA A 512 -7.10 -18.82 16.58
N LYS A 513 -8.20 -18.50 17.27
CA LYS A 513 -8.31 -18.62 18.74
C LYS A 513 -8.11 -20.06 19.21
N ALA A 514 -8.74 -21.03 18.53
CA ALA A 514 -8.60 -22.45 18.85
C ALA A 514 -7.14 -22.92 18.69
N GLU A 515 -6.49 -22.56 17.58
CA GLU A 515 -5.08 -22.88 17.35
C GLU A 515 -4.16 -22.22 18.38
N MET A 516 -4.44 -20.96 18.76
CA MET A 516 -3.69 -20.25 19.79
C MET A 516 -3.81 -20.95 21.14
N ALA A 517 -5.02 -21.36 21.54
CA ALA A 517 -5.24 -22.09 22.79
C ALA A 517 -4.48 -23.42 22.82
N ARG A 518 -4.56 -24.20 21.74
CA ARG A 518 -3.82 -25.47 21.57
C ARG A 518 -2.31 -25.29 21.72
N ARG A 519 -1.74 -24.23 21.14
CA ARG A 519 -0.30 -23.91 21.26
C ARG A 519 0.09 -23.53 22.67
N LEU A 520 -0.73 -22.72 23.36
CA LEU A 520 -0.47 -22.33 24.74
C LEU A 520 -0.53 -23.52 25.70
N GLU A 521 -1.48 -24.43 25.51
CA GLU A 521 -1.56 -25.67 26.28
C GLU A 521 -0.34 -26.57 26.06
N ALA A 522 0.08 -26.74 24.79
CA ALA A 522 1.29 -27.50 24.48
C ALA A 522 2.57 -26.90 25.09
N LEU A 523 2.67 -25.57 25.18
CA LEU A 523 3.77 -24.89 25.85
C LEU A 523 3.76 -25.10 27.36
N ARG A 524 2.59 -25.00 28.00
CA ARG A 524 2.42 -25.29 29.43
C ARG A 524 2.86 -26.71 29.76
N LYS A 525 2.38 -27.70 29.00
CA LYS A 525 2.78 -29.09 29.17
C LYS A 525 4.30 -29.30 29.06
N LYS A 526 4.94 -28.68 28.06
CA LYS A 526 6.41 -28.74 27.92
C LYS A 526 7.16 -28.07 29.08
N GLN A 527 6.59 -27.02 29.66
CA GLN A 527 7.18 -26.34 30.82
C GLN A 527 7.04 -27.20 32.07
N ASP A 528 5.89 -27.84 32.27
CA ASP A 528 5.66 -28.75 33.40
C ASP A 528 6.57 -29.99 33.31
N GLU A 529 6.74 -30.57 32.12
CA GLU A 529 7.69 -31.66 31.88
C GLU A 529 9.14 -31.27 32.22
N ARG A 530 9.56 -30.04 31.88
CA ARG A 530 10.89 -29.51 32.22
C ARG A 530 11.10 -29.22 33.70
N LEU A 531 10.04 -28.98 34.45
CA LEU A 531 10.11 -28.78 35.90
C LEU A 531 10.13 -30.10 36.67
N GLN A 532 9.70 -31.19 36.04
CA GLN A 532 9.72 -32.54 36.62
C GLN A 532 11.07 -33.27 36.40
N THR A 533 11.83 -32.89 35.38
CA THR A 533 13.19 -33.37 35.10
C THR A 533 14.23 -32.52 35.82
#